data_AF-A0A6A5H765-F1
#
_entry.id   AF-A0A6A5H765-F1
#
_cell.length_a   1.000
_cell.length_b   1.000
_cell.length_c   1.000
_cell.angle_alpha   90.00
_cell.angle_beta   90.00
_cell.angle_gamma   90.00
#
_symmetry.space_group_name_H-M   'P 1'
#
loop_
_entity.id
_entity.type
_entity.pdbx_description
1 polymer ?
#
loop_
_entity_poly.entity_id
_entity_poly.type
_entity_poly.pdbx_seq_one_letter_code
_entity_poly.pdbx_strand_id
1 'polypeptide(L)'
;MARLIDMKQLRGIWIRKTTEYSDNEDGKHLTLDEIVELDVFNHIQVLSIRDFKVTVPLETFLHIPDLTVTISTITIEDVLLIKENMMTSPTAKSRRVYYDSIKDADTLHNTLGHANPDFNEESWYFKLPGLDQILQISWKWHDTCFSFTWNKTSCIYNNAVVY
;
A
#
# COMPACT_ATOMS: atom_id res chain seq x y z
N MET A 1 -7.73 -18.73 25.02
CA MET A 1 -6.51 -18.36 24.27
C MET A 1 -6.09 -19.53 23.41
N ALA A 2 -5.96 -19.34 22.09
CA ALA A 2 -5.62 -20.40 21.14
C ALA A 2 -4.18 -20.90 21.39
N ARG A 3 -4.04 -22.00 22.13
CA ARG A 3 -2.75 -22.60 22.54
C ARG A 3 -1.86 -23.10 21.38
N LEU A 4 -2.32 -22.98 20.14
CA LEU A 4 -1.67 -23.52 18.94
C LEU A 4 -1.01 -22.45 18.06
N ILE A 5 -1.15 -21.16 18.39
CA ILE A 5 -0.52 -20.08 17.62
C ILE A 5 0.81 -19.72 18.31
N ASP A 6 1.92 -20.17 17.73
CA ASP A 6 3.25 -19.70 18.11
C ASP A 6 3.48 -18.31 17.53
N MET A 7 3.32 -17.29 18.36
CA MET A 7 3.54 -15.89 17.97
C MET A 7 4.96 -15.64 17.45
N LYS A 8 5.96 -16.46 17.82
CA LYS A 8 7.33 -16.34 17.31
C LYS A 8 7.47 -16.75 15.84
N GLN A 9 6.51 -17.52 15.33
CA GLN A 9 6.48 -17.96 13.93
C GLN A 9 5.42 -17.22 13.11
N LEU A 10 4.71 -16.26 13.71
CA LEU A 10 3.70 -15.48 13.01
C LEU A 10 4.37 -14.60 11.95
N ARG A 11 4.07 -14.89 10.68
CA ARG A 11 4.63 -14.16 9.53
C ARG A 11 3.68 -13.15 8.92
N GLY A 12 2.38 -13.34 9.08
CA GLY A 12 1.39 -12.53 8.37
C GLY A 12 0.11 -12.35 9.19
N ILE A 13 -0.46 -11.16 9.07
CA ILE A 13 -1.74 -10.80 9.67
C ILE A 13 -2.67 -10.30 8.56
N TRP A 14 -3.85 -10.90 8.45
CA TRP A 14 -4.91 -10.47 7.54
C TRP A 14 -6.18 -10.18 8.34
N ILE A 15 -6.70 -8.96 8.19
CA ILE A 15 -7.87 -8.48 8.91
C ILE A 15 -8.83 -7.92 7.87
N ARG A 16 -10.07 -8.44 7.90
CA ARG A 16 -11.18 -8.11 7.00
C ARG A 16 -12.48 -8.20 7.78
N LYS A 17 -13.44 -7.35 7.44
CA LYS A 17 -14.80 -7.50 7.99
C LYS A 17 -15.45 -8.72 7.33
N THR A 18 -16.08 -9.60 8.12
CA THR A 18 -16.94 -10.65 7.56
C THR A 18 -18.21 -10.00 7.04
N THR A 19 -18.62 -10.33 5.81
CA THR A 19 -19.86 -9.81 5.21
C THR A 19 -21.06 -10.43 5.92
N GLU A 20 -21.48 -9.85 7.04
CA GLU A 20 -22.81 -10.11 7.58
C GLU A 20 -23.79 -9.20 6.85
N TYR A 21 -24.75 -9.82 6.16
CA TYR A 21 -25.86 -9.10 5.54
C TYR A 21 -26.60 -8.38 6.67
N SER A 22 -26.70 -7.06 6.56
CA SER A 22 -27.29 -6.10 7.51
C SER A 22 -26.36 -5.59 8.62
N ASP A 23 -25.54 -4.59 8.28
CA ASP A 23 -25.33 -3.45 9.18
C ASP A 23 -25.74 -2.19 8.40
N ASN A 24 -27.03 -1.90 8.45
CA ASN A 24 -27.53 -0.55 8.23
C ASN A 24 -27.27 0.26 9.51
N GLU A 25 -26.01 0.47 9.89
CA GLU A 25 -25.67 1.36 11.00
C GLU A 25 -24.45 2.17 10.62
N ASP A 26 -24.70 3.47 10.44
CA ASP A 26 -23.81 4.64 10.40
C ASP A 26 -22.39 4.40 9.87
N GLY A 27 -22.00 5.17 8.83
CA GLY A 27 -20.66 5.17 8.21
C GLY A 27 -19.47 5.55 9.12
N LYS A 28 -19.47 5.14 10.39
CA LYS A 28 -18.31 5.04 11.25
C LYS A 28 -17.41 3.94 10.73
N HIS A 29 -16.42 4.37 9.95
CA HIS A 29 -15.27 3.53 9.65
C HIS A 29 -14.61 3.08 10.95
N LEU A 30 -14.39 1.78 11.11
CA LEU A 30 -13.71 1.22 12.26
C LEU A 30 -12.21 1.52 12.16
N THR A 31 -11.61 1.99 13.24
CA THR A 31 -10.16 2.24 13.33
C THR A 31 -9.48 1.05 14.01
N LEU A 32 -8.26 0.72 13.58
CA LEU A 32 -7.47 -0.39 14.12
C LEU A 32 -6.01 0.02 14.36
N ASP A 33 -5.81 1.00 15.22
CA ASP A 33 -4.47 1.52 15.53
C ASP A 33 -3.71 0.62 16.52
N GLU A 34 -4.44 -0.11 17.37
CA GLU A 34 -3.89 -1.05 18.36
C GLU A 34 -3.01 -2.16 17.74
N ILE A 35 -3.06 -2.34 16.42
CA ILE A 35 -2.19 -3.28 15.69
C ILE A 35 -0.70 -3.00 15.94
N VAL A 36 -0.33 -1.73 16.17
CA VAL A 36 1.06 -1.32 16.41
C VAL A 36 1.58 -1.76 17.77
N GLU A 37 0.69 -2.10 18.70
CA GLU A 37 1.01 -2.53 20.07
C GLU A 37 1.31 -4.03 20.16
N LEU A 38 1.08 -4.79 19.09
CA LEU A 38 1.37 -6.22 19.06
C LEU A 38 2.88 -6.47 19.17
N ASP A 39 3.31 -7.36 20.07
CA ASP A 39 4.72 -7.78 20.22
C ASP A 39 5.38 -8.21 18.89
N VAL A 40 4.56 -8.76 17.99
CA VAL A 40 4.97 -9.28 16.68
C VAL A 40 5.04 -8.20 15.60
N PHE A 41 4.50 -7.00 15.83
CA PHE A 41 4.34 -5.93 14.83
C PHE A 41 5.65 -5.56 14.12
N ASN A 42 6.77 -5.59 14.84
CA ASN A 42 8.10 -5.29 14.29
C ASN A 42 8.74 -6.43 13.49
N HIS A 43 8.12 -7.62 13.49
CA HIS A 43 8.69 -8.84 12.91
C HIS A 43 7.84 -9.46 11.80
N ILE A 44 6.55 -9.08 11.71
CA ILE A 44 5.67 -9.58 10.67
C ILE A 44 6.16 -9.19 9.28
N GLN A 45 5.98 -10.11 8.35
CA GLN A 45 6.38 -9.98 6.95
C GLN A 45 5.24 -9.51 6.06
N VAL A 46 4.00 -9.76 6.50
CA VAL A 46 2.79 -9.39 5.78
C VAL A 46 1.80 -8.75 6.75
N LEU A 47 1.27 -7.60 6.38
CA LEU A 47 0.12 -7.00 7.05
C LEU A 47 -0.91 -6.61 5.99
N SER A 48 -2.13 -7.10 6.14
CA SER A 48 -3.24 -6.72 5.28
C SER A 48 -4.44 -6.37 6.13
N ILE A 49 -4.67 -5.07 6.31
CA ILE A 49 -5.86 -4.54 6.96
C ILE A 49 -6.75 -3.98 5.84
N ARG A 50 -7.92 -4.58 5.68
CA ARG A 50 -8.97 -4.08 4.80
C ARG A 50 -10.25 -3.90 5.60
N ASP A 51 -11.09 -2.96 5.19
CA ASP A 51 -12.35 -2.60 5.85
C ASP A 51 -12.20 -1.87 7.20
N PHE A 52 -10.97 -1.78 7.73
CA PHE A 52 -10.60 -0.98 8.89
C PHE A 52 -9.58 0.08 8.50
N LYS A 53 -9.68 1.26 9.09
CA LYS A 53 -8.73 2.35 8.90
C LYS A 53 -7.62 2.31 9.93
N VAL A 54 -6.47 2.82 9.55
CA VAL A 54 -5.41 3.22 10.48
C VAL A 54 -5.29 4.75 10.45
N THR A 55 -5.07 5.35 11.62
CA THR A 55 -4.83 6.79 11.78
C THR A 55 -3.43 7.11 12.28
N VAL A 56 -2.71 6.10 12.76
CA VAL A 56 -1.26 6.20 13.01
C VAL A 56 -0.51 6.55 11.70
N PRO A 57 0.62 7.29 11.80
CA PRO A 57 1.41 7.69 10.64
C PRO A 57 1.77 6.51 9.74
N LEU A 58 1.68 6.69 8.43
CA LEU A 58 1.95 5.60 7.47
C LEU A 58 3.38 5.05 7.60
N GLU A 59 4.34 5.91 7.95
CA GLU A 59 5.73 5.56 8.24
C GLU A 59 5.88 4.41 9.24
N THR A 60 4.98 4.34 10.23
CA THR A 60 4.97 3.30 11.27
C THR A 60 4.82 1.89 10.70
N PHE A 61 4.32 1.75 9.47
CA PHE A 61 4.10 0.46 8.81
C PHE A 61 5.14 0.13 7.73
N LEU A 62 6.01 1.07 7.36
CA LEU A 62 6.90 0.94 6.21
C LEU A 62 8.10 0.01 6.44
N HIS A 63 8.29 -0.54 7.64
CA HIS A 63 9.21 -1.66 7.86
C HIS A 63 8.64 -2.99 7.37
N ILE A 64 7.31 -3.11 7.24
CA ILE A 64 6.63 -4.35 6.85
C ILE A 64 6.81 -4.59 5.34
N PRO A 65 7.39 -5.72 4.89
CA PRO A 65 7.67 -6.02 3.49
C PRO A 65 6.47 -5.98 2.54
N ASP A 66 5.37 -6.63 2.93
CA ASP A 66 4.13 -6.69 2.16
C ASP A 66 3.01 -6.04 2.97
N LEU A 67 2.64 -4.82 2.59
CA LEU A 67 1.75 -3.97 3.35
C LEU A 67 0.48 -3.67 2.55
N THR A 68 -0.67 -3.87 3.16
CA THR A 68 -1.94 -3.32 2.70
C THR A 68 -2.64 -2.68 3.88
N VAL A 69 -2.96 -1.39 3.77
CA VAL A 69 -3.68 -0.63 4.79
C VAL A 69 -4.74 0.26 4.14
N THR A 70 -5.71 0.68 4.93
CA THR A 70 -6.69 1.70 4.55
C THR A 70 -6.52 2.92 5.46
N ILE A 71 -6.51 4.12 4.88
CA ILE A 71 -6.44 5.40 5.59
C ILE A 71 -7.60 6.29 5.17
N SER A 72 -7.88 7.39 5.88
CA SER A 72 -8.96 8.31 5.47
C SER A 72 -8.55 9.17 4.28
N THR A 73 -7.40 9.83 4.40
CA THR A 73 -6.90 10.77 3.39
C THR A 73 -5.45 10.44 3.08
N ILE A 74 -5.15 10.28 1.80
CA ILE A 74 -3.77 10.17 1.31
C ILE A 74 -3.31 11.51 0.73
N THR A 75 -2.05 11.87 0.93
CA THR A 75 -1.43 13.02 0.28
C THR A 75 -0.36 12.60 -0.72
N ILE A 76 0.11 13.54 -1.54
CA ILE A 76 1.21 13.29 -2.47
C ILE A 76 2.53 13.03 -1.73
N GLU A 77 2.72 13.65 -0.57
CA GLU A 77 3.86 13.38 0.31
C GLU A 77 3.85 11.92 0.80
N ASP A 78 2.68 11.37 1.15
CA ASP A 78 2.57 9.94 1.50
C ASP A 78 2.99 9.05 0.32
N VAL A 79 2.55 9.38 -0.89
CA VAL A 79 2.93 8.62 -2.11
C VAL A 79 4.44 8.67 -2.35
N LEU A 80 5.06 9.84 -2.18
CA LEU A 80 6.50 10.02 -2.31
C LEU A 80 7.28 9.29 -1.23
N LEU A 81 6.82 9.36 0.02
CA LEU A 81 7.37 8.64 1.15
C LEU A 81 7.38 7.13 0.89
N ILE A 82 6.26 6.56 0.42
CA ILE A 82 6.17 5.14 0.08
C ILE A 82 7.12 4.81 -1.08
N LYS A 83 7.16 5.64 -2.12
CA LYS A 83 8.08 5.47 -3.26
C LYS A 83 9.54 5.43 -2.79
N GLU A 84 9.95 6.40 -1.97
CA GLU A 84 11.32 6.47 -1.45
C GLU A 84 11.64 5.25 -0.58
N ASN A 85 10.72 4.86 0.30
CA ASN A 85 10.86 3.65 1.11
C ASN A 85 11.01 2.39 0.26
N MET A 86 10.19 2.24 -0.79
CA MET A 86 10.30 1.11 -1.72
C MET A 86 11.70 1.09 -2.34
N MET A 87 12.17 2.22 -2.87
CA MET A 87 13.46 2.31 -3.60
C MET A 87 14.69 2.12 -2.70
N THR A 88 14.58 2.39 -1.40
CA THR A 88 15.71 2.34 -0.46
C THR A 88 15.70 1.11 0.44
N SER A 89 14.56 0.46 0.63
CA SER A 89 14.41 -0.70 1.52
C SER A 89 14.66 -2.01 0.77
N PRO A 90 15.67 -2.81 1.17
CA PRO A 90 15.96 -4.09 0.51
C PRO A 90 14.91 -5.17 0.80
N THR A 91 14.07 -4.98 1.80
CA THR A 91 13.03 -5.94 2.20
C THR A 91 11.64 -5.58 1.68
N ALA A 92 11.44 -4.37 1.13
CA ALA A 92 10.15 -3.95 0.62
C ALA A 92 9.74 -4.77 -0.62
N LYS A 93 8.55 -5.37 -0.58
CA LYS A 93 8.01 -6.21 -1.66
C LYS A 93 6.85 -5.54 -2.38
N SER A 94 5.83 -5.16 -1.64
CA SER A 94 4.62 -4.54 -2.17
C SER A 94 3.93 -3.70 -1.12
N ARG A 95 3.32 -2.61 -1.57
CA ARG A 95 2.52 -1.74 -0.71
C ARG A 95 1.22 -1.36 -1.40
N ARG A 96 0.13 -1.40 -0.67
CA ARG A 96 -1.18 -0.92 -1.12
C ARG A 96 -1.79 -0.04 -0.06
N VAL A 97 -2.19 1.15 -0.47
CA VAL A 97 -2.86 2.11 0.40
C VAL A 97 -4.21 2.43 -0.22
N TYR A 98 -5.25 1.92 0.44
CA TYR A 98 -6.62 2.30 0.18
C TYR A 98 -6.93 3.59 0.92
N TYR A 99 -7.73 4.46 0.32
CA TYR A 99 -8.09 5.73 0.92
C TYR A 99 -9.52 6.14 0.53
N ASP A 100 -10.12 7.08 1.27
CA ASP A 100 -11.43 7.63 0.88
C ASP A 100 -11.27 8.90 0.04
N SER A 101 -10.32 9.76 0.43
CA SER A 101 -10.00 10.99 -0.29
C SER A 101 -8.51 11.14 -0.54
N ILE A 102 -8.18 11.80 -1.65
CA ILE A 102 -6.81 12.22 -1.96
C ILE A 102 -6.75 13.74 -1.85
N LYS A 103 -5.75 14.23 -1.14
CA LYS A 103 -5.46 15.67 -1.08
C LYS A 103 -4.51 16.04 -2.22
N ASP A 104 -4.74 17.19 -2.83
CA ASP A 104 -3.85 17.78 -3.85
C ASP A 104 -3.62 16.85 -5.06
N ALA A 105 -4.64 16.08 -5.45
CA ALA A 105 -4.58 15.13 -6.57
C ALA A 105 -4.07 15.74 -7.89
N ASP A 106 -4.41 17.01 -8.13
CA ASP A 106 -3.97 17.75 -9.32
C ASP A 106 -2.44 17.87 -9.43
N THR A 107 -1.72 17.73 -8.31
CA THR A 107 -0.25 17.82 -8.26
C THR A 107 0.44 16.47 -8.52
N LEU A 108 -0.31 15.35 -8.58
CA LEU A 108 0.22 14.00 -8.76
C LEU A 108 1.04 13.88 -10.05
N HIS A 109 0.49 14.32 -11.19
CA HIS A 109 1.19 14.27 -12.48
C HIS A 109 2.40 15.19 -12.54
N ASN A 110 2.34 16.35 -11.89
CA ASN A 110 3.48 17.26 -11.81
C ASN A 110 4.62 16.66 -10.98
N THR A 111 4.28 15.81 -10.01
CA THR A 111 5.23 15.23 -9.04
C THR A 111 5.83 13.92 -9.52
N LEU A 112 5.01 13.01 -10.03
CA LEU A 112 5.44 11.69 -10.50
C LEU A 112 5.82 11.67 -11.99
N GLY A 113 5.44 12.71 -12.74
CA GLY A 113 5.62 12.82 -14.18
C GLY A 113 4.43 12.29 -14.97
N HIS A 114 4.66 12.07 -16.26
CA HIS A 114 3.71 11.49 -17.20
C HIS A 114 3.33 10.08 -16.78
N ALA A 115 2.03 9.88 -16.55
CA ALA A 115 1.47 8.57 -16.28
C ALA A 115 1.30 7.78 -17.58
N ASN A 116 1.41 6.47 -17.48
CA ASN A 116 1.02 5.55 -18.54
C ASN A 116 -0.43 5.12 -18.27
N PRO A 117 -1.39 5.58 -19.08
CA PRO A 117 -2.78 5.20 -18.87
C PRO A 117 -3.02 3.76 -19.32
N ASP A 118 -3.81 3.04 -18.53
CA ASP A 118 -4.45 1.78 -18.88
C ASP A 118 -5.97 1.92 -18.62
N PHE A 119 -6.77 0.93 -19.00
CA PHE A 119 -8.23 1.01 -19.03
C PHE A 119 -8.86 1.50 -17.72
N ASN A 120 -8.31 1.11 -16.56
CA ASN A 120 -8.84 1.45 -15.23
C ASN A 120 -7.78 1.95 -14.24
N GLU A 121 -6.54 2.17 -14.70
CA GLU A 121 -5.45 2.61 -13.83
C GLU A 121 -4.44 3.49 -14.57
N GLU A 122 -3.80 4.37 -13.82
CA GLU A 122 -2.64 5.12 -14.27
C GLU A 122 -1.39 4.56 -13.62
N SER A 123 -0.33 4.35 -14.41
CA SER A 123 0.91 3.75 -13.92
C SER A 123 2.13 4.61 -14.19
N TRP A 124 2.97 4.79 -13.16
CA TRP A 124 4.30 5.36 -13.26
C TRP A 124 5.34 4.27 -13.04
N TYR A 125 6.39 4.29 -13.85
CA TYR A 125 7.46 3.30 -13.81
C TYR A 125 8.79 4.00 -13.48
N PHE A 126 9.47 3.51 -12.44
CA PHE A 126 10.76 4.05 -11.99
C PHE A 126 11.82 2.95 -11.97
N LYS A 127 12.87 3.10 -12.79
CA LYS A 127 13.99 2.14 -12.85
C LYS A 127 14.87 2.26 -11.61
N LEU A 128 15.30 1.11 -11.09
CA LEU A 128 16.42 1.07 -10.16
C LEU A 128 17.72 0.84 -10.96
N PRO A 129 18.71 1.75 -10.90
CA PRO A 129 19.97 1.57 -11.62
C PRO A 129 20.67 0.25 -11.23
N GLY A 130 21.06 -0.53 -12.23
CA GLY A 130 21.84 -1.76 -12.02
C GLY A 130 21.03 -3.02 -11.68
N LEU A 131 19.70 -2.93 -11.56
CA LEU A 131 18.83 -4.10 -11.37
C LEU A 131 17.87 -4.28 -12.56
N ASP A 132 17.54 -5.54 -12.88
CA ASP A 132 16.44 -5.87 -13.80
C ASP A 132 15.08 -5.80 -13.09
N GLN A 133 14.85 -4.68 -12.40
CA GLN A 133 13.63 -4.43 -11.65
C GLN A 133 13.20 -2.98 -11.82
N ILE A 134 11.89 -2.81 -11.79
CA ILE A 134 11.23 -1.52 -11.94
C ILE A 134 10.12 -1.39 -10.91
N LEU A 135 10.09 -0.25 -10.23
CA LEU A 135 8.99 0.10 -9.36
C LEU A 135 7.83 0.62 -10.22
N GLN A 136 6.70 -0.08 -10.16
CA GLN A 136 5.44 0.43 -10.65
C GLN A 136 4.68 1.07 -9.49
N ILE A 137 4.27 2.31 -9.67
CA ILE A 137 3.23 2.94 -8.87
C ILE A 137 1.99 2.96 -9.73
N SER A 138 0.89 2.34 -9.29
CA SER A 138 -0.39 2.41 -9.99
C SER A 138 -1.46 3.06 -9.13
N TRP A 139 -2.25 3.91 -9.78
CA TRP A 139 -3.39 4.58 -9.20
C TRP A 139 -4.67 4.06 -9.85
N LYS A 140 -5.52 3.41 -9.06
CA LYS A 140 -6.78 2.81 -9.52
C LYS A 140 -7.95 3.70 -9.16
N TRP A 141 -8.64 4.23 -10.17
CA TRP A 141 -9.71 5.22 -9.95
C TRP A 141 -10.92 4.65 -9.23
N HIS A 142 -11.30 3.40 -9.50
CA HIS A 142 -12.49 2.77 -8.90
C HIS A 142 -12.25 2.16 -7.52
N ASP A 143 -11.02 1.69 -7.27
CA ASP A 143 -10.67 1.02 -6.01
C ASP A 143 -10.12 1.99 -4.95
N THR A 144 -10.04 3.29 -5.27
CA THR A 144 -9.44 4.35 -4.45
C THR A 144 -8.15 3.89 -3.76
N CYS A 145 -7.22 3.40 -4.58
CA CYS A 145 -6.03 2.71 -4.11
C CYS A 145 -4.79 3.13 -4.90
N PHE A 146 -3.70 3.37 -4.17
CA PHE A 146 -2.35 3.33 -4.73
C PHE A 146 -1.71 1.97 -4.48
N SER A 147 -1.06 1.41 -5.50
CA SER A 147 -0.29 0.17 -5.42
C SER A 147 1.15 0.43 -5.84
N PHE A 148 2.09 -0.11 -5.07
CA PHE A 148 3.52 -0.02 -5.29
C PHE A 148 4.06 -1.43 -5.38
N THR A 149 4.59 -1.81 -6.53
CA THR A 149 5.03 -3.19 -6.79
C THR A 149 6.28 -3.21 -7.65
N TRP A 150 7.20 -4.12 -7.30
CA TRP A 150 8.33 -4.45 -8.15
C TRP A 150 7.91 -5.37 -9.29
N ASN A 151 8.25 -4.99 -10.50
CA ASN A 151 8.11 -5.82 -11.69
C ASN A 151 9.47 -6.08 -12.35
N LYS A 152 9.52 -7.06 -13.24
CA LYS A 152 10.65 -7.19 -14.17
C LYS A 152 10.55 -6.14 -15.27
N THR A 153 11.69 -5.63 -15.72
CA THR A 153 11.72 -4.64 -16.81
C THR A 153 11.06 -5.17 -18.08
N SER A 154 11.22 -6.46 -18.36
CA SER A 154 10.63 -7.14 -19.52
C SER A 154 9.10 -7.23 -19.50
N CYS A 155 8.46 -6.95 -18.36
CA CYS A 155 7.01 -7.01 -18.22
C CYS A 155 6.32 -5.67 -18.58
N ILE A 156 7.10 -4.63 -18.87
CA ILE A 156 6.57 -3.32 -19.26
C ILE A 156 6.41 -3.26 -20.78
N TYR A 157 5.31 -2.67 -21.24
CA TYR A 157 5.08 -2.39 -22.66
C TYR A 157 6.20 -1.52 -23.25
N ASN A 158 6.67 -1.87 -24.45
CA ASN A 158 7.82 -1.21 -25.08
C ASN A 158 7.65 0.31 -25.30
N ASN A 159 6.42 0.82 -25.32
CA ASN A 159 6.09 2.24 -25.50
C ASN A 159 5.80 2.99 -24.20
N ALA A 160 5.92 2.33 -23.04
CA ALA A 160 5.68 2.99 -21.76
C ALA A 160 6.76 4.03 -21.46
N VAL A 161 6.34 5.18 -20.92
CA VAL A 161 7.23 6.18 -20.34
C VAL A 161 7.79 5.63 -19.03
N VAL A 162 9.11 5.61 -18.93
CA VAL A 162 9.84 5.09 -17.78
C VAL A 162 10.85 6.13 -17.29
N TYR A 163 10.83 6.40 -16.00
CA TYR A 163 11.71 7.33 -15.29
C TYR A 163 12.92 6.63 -14.66
#